data_AF-A0A918RVJ2-F1
#
_entry.id   AF-A0A918RVJ2-F1
#
_cell.length_a   1.000
_cell.length_b   1.000
_cell.length_c   1.000
_cell.angle_alpha   90.00
_cell.angle_beta   90.00
_cell.angle_gamma   90.00
#
_symmetry.space_group_name_H-M   'P 1'
#
loop_
_entity.id
_entity.type
_entity.pdbx_description
1 polymer ?
#
loop_
_entity_poly.entity_id
_entity_poly.type
_entity_poly.pdbx_seq_one_letter_code
_entity_poly.pdbx_strand_id
1 'polypeptide(L)'
;MKHLITAVAMAASVALAPAQAQTVDQILNQVKSGSLQKSKAAQDLEARFRAAGAGKAAIVANLRAQREALDARSNQLEAQYAANNEELDQIRTARETALGDLKDLFGAVQQVVGETEARFDTSIISAQFPERGANFDEISKKVSNQANDLVSAGEIESVWRELFNELVQQGKVAKFNASVATASGAREQQEVVRVGVFNLVGDGKFLTYGKGGVAELPRQPDGRYLSQAGDLFSASGSGSTVDFALDPTQGRLLDAAVESPSLRERIDQGGPVGYIILGVGLFAALIAFYKILTLFGVAAAVNKQAKNPDSPSDKNPLGRVLKAVKDNPSNDTEAMELRLSEAIMKETPKLTSWLMFLKIVSVVAPLAGLLGTVLGMIETFQSITLFGAGDPKLMAGGISQALVTTVCGLVVAIPIVLLHTAAASKAKRVEEILEEQSAGMVARQIES
;
A
#
# COMPACT_ATOMS: atom_id res chain seq x y z
N MET A 1 -50.52 -23.88 -73.07
CA MET A 1 -51.58 -24.50 -73.89
C MET A 1 -52.31 -23.43 -74.68
N LYS A 2 -51.90 -23.19 -75.94
CA LYS A 2 -52.60 -22.35 -76.91
C LYS A 2 -52.67 -23.14 -78.23
N HIS A 3 -53.65 -24.03 -78.35
CA HIS A 3 -54.11 -24.62 -79.60
C HIS A 3 -55.53 -25.13 -79.39
N LEU A 4 -56.51 -24.50 -80.03
CA LEU A 4 -57.67 -25.13 -80.68
C LEU A 4 -58.71 -24.05 -80.97
N ILE A 5 -58.76 -23.53 -82.19
CA ILE A 5 -60.04 -23.19 -82.84
C ILE A 5 -59.84 -23.46 -84.33
N THR A 6 -60.36 -24.58 -84.80
CA THR A 6 -60.57 -24.84 -86.23
C THR A 6 -61.99 -25.41 -86.39
N ALA A 7 -62.83 -24.57 -86.97
CA ALA A 7 -63.77 -24.86 -88.06
C ALA A 7 -65.02 -25.74 -87.85
N VAL A 8 -65.97 -25.40 -88.73
CA VAL A 8 -67.04 -26.21 -89.35
C VAL A 8 -68.43 -26.08 -88.74
N ALA A 9 -69.30 -25.35 -89.46
CA ALA A 9 -70.56 -25.93 -89.97
C ALA A 9 -71.11 -25.10 -91.13
N MET A 10 -71.01 -25.70 -92.31
CA MET A 10 -71.54 -25.25 -93.60
C MET A 10 -73.06 -25.42 -93.67
N ALA A 11 -73.68 -24.44 -94.32
CA ALA A 11 -74.88 -24.47 -95.17
C ALA A 11 -75.66 -25.78 -95.34
N ALA A 12 -76.99 -25.67 -95.21
CA ALA A 12 -77.92 -26.48 -95.98
C ALA A 12 -79.10 -25.61 -96.44
N SER A 13 -79.08 -25.26 -97.72
CA SER A 13 -80.18 -24.68 -98.49
C SER A 13 -81.02 -25.82 -99.06
N VAL A 14 -82.35 -25.82 -98.87
CA VAL A 14 -83.25 -26.69 -99.65
C VAL A 14 -84.49 -25.91 -100.11
N ALA A 15 -84.51 -25.72 -101.43
CA ALA A 15 -85.60 -25.79 -102.40
C ALA A 15 -86.94 -25.07 -102.13
N LEU A 16 -87.24 -24.13 -103.03
CA LEU A 16 -88.60 -23.70 -103.38
C LEU A 16 -89.32 -24.82 -104.16
N ALA A 17 -90.55 -25.13 -103.77
CA ALA A 17 -91.53 -25.84 -104.58
C ALA A 17 -92.62 -24.85 -105.06
N PRO A 18 -93.28 -25.10 -106.22
CA PRO A 18 -93.95 -24.08 -107.00
C PRO A 18 -95.32 -23.68 -106.45
N ALA A 19 -95.69 -22.43 -106.75
CA ALA A 19 -96.97 -21.82 -106.42
C ALA A 19 -98.14 -22.52 -107.13
N GLN A 20 -99.07 -23.06 -106.35
CA GLN A 20 -100.47 -23.19 -106.74
C GLN A 20 -101.21 -21.95 -106.23
N ALA A 21 -102.00 -21.34 -107.11
CA ALA A 21 -102.76 -20.13 -106.84
C ALA A 21 -103.71 -20.34 -105.63
N GLN A 22 -103.29 -19.85 -104.47
CA GLN A 22 -104.08 -19.80 -103.24
C GLN A 22 -104.83 -18.47 -103.21
N THR A 23 -106.11 -18.53 -102.87
CA THR A 23 -106.99 -17.37 -102.80
C THR A 23 -106.54 -16.39 -101.70
N VAL A 24 -106.86 -15.10 -101.86
CA VAL A 24 -106.46 -14.01 -100.95
C VAL A 24 -106.89 -14.29 -99.49
N ASP A 25 -107.98 -15.04 -99.27
CA ASP A 25 -108.42 -15.49 -97.94
C ASP A 25 -107.51 -16.54 -97.29
N GLN A 26 -106.81 -17.38 -98.07
CA GLN A 26 -105.84 -18.35 -97.54
C GLN A 26 -104.52 -17.69 -97.12
N ILE A 27 -104.09 -16.63 -97.81
CA ILE A 27 -102.91 -15.83 -97.45
C ILE A 27 -103.16 -15.04 -96.16
N LEU A 28 -104.37 -14.51 -95.95
CA LEU A 28 -104.70 -13.76 -94.73
C LEU A 28 -104.64 -14.61 -93.46
N ASN A 29 -105.03 -15.89 -93.54
CA ASN A 29 -104.94 -16.83 -92.41
C ASN A 29 -103.51 -17.33 -92.15
N GLN A 30 -102.66 -17.42 -93.19
CA GLN A 30 -101.24 -17.73 -93.04
C GLN A 30 -100.42 -16.56 -92.46
N VAL A 31 -100.77 -15.31 -92.78
CA VAL A 31 -100.12 -14.11 -92.21
C VAL A 31 -100.53 -13.90 -90.74
N LYS A 32 -101.80 -14.17 -90.37
CA LYS A 32 -102.25 -14.13 -88.97
C LYS A 32 -101.60 -15.21 -88.09
N SER A 33 -101.37 -16.41 -88.62
CA SER A 33 -100.67 -17.49 -87.89
C SER A 33 -99.15 -17.30 -87.85
N GLY A 34 -98.54 -16.73 -88.90
CA GLY A 34 -97.11 -16.41 -88.97
C GLY A 34 -96.65 -15.22 -88.12
N SER A 35 -97.50 -14.20 -87.90
CA SER A 35 -97.13 -13.04 -87.05
C SER A 35 -97.07 -13.41 -85.56
N LEU A 36 -97.95 -14.31 -85.11
CA LEU A 36 -97.94 -14.86 -83.74
C LEU A 36 -96.72 -15.74 -83.46
N GLN A 37 -96.25 -16.52 -84.45
CA GLN A 37 -95.03 -17.33 -84.31
C GLN A 37 -93.76 -16.47 -84.33
N LYS A 38 -93.68 -15.44 -85.18
CA LYS A 38 -92.54 -14.49 -85.17
C LYS A 38 -92.48 -13.69 -83.87
N SER A 39 -93.63 -13.31 -83.29
CA SER A 39 -93.69 -12.67 -81.97
C SER A 39 -93.18 -13.57 -80.84
N LYS A 40 -93.59 -14.85 -80.81
CA LYS A 40 -93.06 -15.82 -79.83
C LYS A 40 -91.58 -16.12 -80.02
N ALA A 41 -91.11 -16.28 -81.25
CA ALA A 41 -89.70 -16.53 -81.54
C ALA A 41 -88.81 -15.31 -81.21
N ALA A 42 -89.30 -14.09 -81.45
CA ALA A 42 -88.62 -12.85 -81.04
C ALA A 42 -88.57 -12.72 -79.51
N GLN A 43 -89.66 -13.03 -78.81
CA GLN A 43 -89.71 -13.06 -77.34
C GLN A 43 -88.77 -14.12 -76.75
N ASP A 44 -88.67 -15.31 -77.35
CA ASP A 44 -87.76 -16.37 -76.89
C ASP A 44 -86.28 -15.99 -77.14
N LEU A 45 -85.96 -15.36 -78.27
CA LEU A 45 -84.62 -14.82 -78.54
C LEU A 45 -84.24 -13.71 -77.55
N GLU A 46 -85.16 -12.80 -77.26
CA GLU A 46 -84.96 -11.72 -76.30
C GLU A 46 -84.82 -12.26 -74.86
N ALA A 47 -85.60 -13.29 -74.50
CA ALA A 47 -85.49 -13.99 -73.22
C ALA A 47 -84.15 -14.72 -73.09
N ARG A 48 -83.68 -15.41 -74.14
CA ARG A 48 -82.36 -16.07 -74.18
C ARG A 48 -81.22 -15.06 -74.13
N PHE A 49 -81.36 -13.90 -74.79
CA PHE A 49 -80.37 -12.83 -74.75
C PHE A 49 -80.30 -12.17 -73.36
N ARG A 50 -81.46 -11.93 -72.72
CA ARG A 50 -81.52 -11.47 -71.32
C ARG A 50 -80.97 -12.51 -70.35
N ALA A 51 -81.24 -13.81 -70.54
CA ALA A 51 -80.68 -14.88 -69.72
C ALA A 51 -79.15 -14.99 -69.86
N ALA A 52 -78.62 -14.87 -71.08
CA ALA A 52 -77.19 -14.85 -71.35
C ALA A 52 -76.49 -13.60 -70.78
N GLY A 53 -77.17 -12.43 -70.82
CA GLY A 53 -76.72 -11.19 -70.18
C GLY A 53 -76.77 -11.26 -68.65
N ALA A 54 -77.81 -11.87 -68.08
CA ALA A 54 -77.99 -12.08 -66.64
C ALA A 54 -76.91 -13.02 -66.07
N GLY A 55 -76.52 -14.07 -66.81
CA GLY A 55 -75.40 -14.94 -66.42
C GLY A 55 -74.06 -14.20 -66.35
N LYS A 56 -73.75 -13.34 -67.34
CA LYS A 56 -72.56 -12.48 -67.32
C LYS A 56 -72.62 -11.43 -66.21
N ALA A 57 -73.79 -10.82 -65.98
CA ALA A 57 -73.99 -9.86 -64.90
C ALA A 57 -73.80 -10.50 -63.51
N ALA A 58 -74.29 -11.74 -63.31
CA ALA A 58 -74.09 -12.49 -62.07
C ALA A 58 -72.61 -12.84 -61.82
N ILE A 59 -71.86 -13.22 -62.86
CA ILE A 59 -70.42 -13.46 -62.78
C ILE A 59 -69.67 -12.16 -62.42
N VAL A 60 -69.99 -11.04 -63.07
CA VAL A 60 -69.37 -9.74 -62.77
C VAL A 60 -69.72 -9.28 -61.34
N ALA A 61 -70.94 -9.50 -60.87
CA ALA A 61 -71.34 -9.20 -59.50
C ALA A 61 -70.58 -10.05 -58.48
N ASN A 62 -70.42 -11.36 -58.73
CA ASN A 62 -69.63 -12.25 -57.87
C ASN A 62 -68.14 -11.86 -57.84
N LEU A 63 -67.54 -11.57 -58.99
CA LEU A 63 -66.15 -11.10 -59.07
C LEU A 63 -65.95 -9.74 -58.37
N ARG A 64 -66.92 -8.83 -58.45
CA ARG A 64 -66.90 -7.56 -57.69
C ARG A 64 -66.97 -7.81 -56.19
N ALA A 65 -67.87 -8.68 -55.74
CA ALA A 65 -67.98 -9.03 -54.32
C ALA A 65 -66.71 -9.73 -53.80
N GLN A 66 -66.09 -10.62 -54.58
CA GLN A 66 -64.80 -11.22 -54.23
C GLN A 66 -63.68 -10.19 -54.17
N ARG A 67 -63.62 -9.24 -55.12
CA ARG A 67 -62.64 -8.15 -55.09
C ARG A 67 -62.83 -7.28 -53.85
N GLU A 68 -64.06 -6.89 -53.52
CA GLU A 68 -64.36 -6.13 -52.30
C GLU A 68 -63.95 -6.89 -51.03
N ALA A 69 -64.23 -8.20 -50.96
CA ALA A 69 -63.82 -9.02 -49.83
C ALA A 69 -62.28 -9.15 -49.72
N LEU A 70 -61.58 -9.25 -50.84
CA LEU A 70 -60.12 -9.28 -50.89
C LEU A 70 -59.52 -7.92 -50.52
N ASP A 71 -60.08 -6.81 -51.01
CA ASP A 71 -59.66 -5.45 -50.68
C ASP A 71 -59.87 -5.18 -49.17
N ALA A 72 -61.02 -5.58 -48.61
CA ALA A 72 -61.28 -5.49 -47.17
C ALA A 72 -60.27 -6.32 -46.35
N ARG A 73 -59.93 -7.53 -46.80
CA ARG A 73 -58.92 -8.37 -46.15
C ARG A 73 -57.50 -7.80 -46.26
N SER A 74 -57.16 -7.20 -47.40
CA SER A 74 -55.88 -6.50 -47.60
C SER A 74 -55.77 -5.34 -46.60
N ASN A 75 -56.79 -4.49 -46.51
CA ASN A 75 -56.82 -3.38 -45.57
C ASN A 75 -56.71 -3.85 -44.11
N GLN A 76 -57.36 -4.96 -43.75
CA GLN A 76 -57.24 -5.55 -42.41
C GLN A 76 -55.82 -6.05 -42.13
N LEU A 77 -55.20 -6.75 -43.09
CA LEU A 77 -53.82 -7.24 -42.96
C LEU A 77 -52.80 -6.10 -42.91
N GLU A 78 -52.99 -5.03 -43.69
CA GLU A 78 -52.17 -3.83 -43.64
C GLU A 78 -52.29 -3.13 -42.28
N ALA A 79 -53.50 -3.00 -41.75
CA ALA A 79 -53.72 -2.44 -40.41
C ALA A 79 -53.05 -3.30 -39.32
N GLN A 80 -53.13 -4.63 -39.43
CA GLN A 80 -52.47 -5.55 -38.49
C GLN A 80 -50.94 -5.49 -38.62
N TYR A 81 -50.41 -5.41 -39.84
CA TYR A 81 -48.98 -5.27 -40.08
C TYR A 81 -48.45 -3.94 -39.51
N ALA A 82 -49.18 -2.84 -39.70
CA ALA A 82 -48.85 -1.55 -39.11
C ALA A 82 -48.83 -1.61 -37.58
N ALA A 83 -49.86 -2.19 -36.95
CA ALA A 83 -49.93 -2.35 -35.49
C ALA A 83 -48.80 -3.25 -34.95
N ASN A 84 -48.51 -4.37 -35.60
CA ASN A 84 -47.42 -5.26 -35.21
C ASN A 84 -46.05 -4.58 -35.32
N ASN A 85 -45.82 -3.75 -36.35
CA ASN A 85 -44.58 -3.00 -36.47
C ASN A 85 -44.43 -1.94 -35.38
N GLU A 86 -45.51 -1.26 -35.02
CA GLU A 86 -45.51 -0.31 -33.91
C GLU A 86 -45.21 -1.01 -32.57
N GLU A 87 -45.81 -2.18 -32.31
CA GLU A 87 -45.50 -3.01 -31.12
C GLU A 87 -44.06 -3.51 -31.13
N LEU A 88 -43.55 -3.95 -32.29
CA LEU A 88 -42.15 -4.39 -32.43
C LEU A 88 -41.17 -3.26 -32.16
N ASP A 89 -41.44 -2.05 -32.65
CA ASP A 89 -40.59 -0.89 -32.40
C ASP A 89 -40.63 -0.50 -30.93
N GLN A 90 -41.81 -0.50 -30.29
CA GLN A 90 -41.92 -0.27 -28.83
C GLN A 90 -41.12 -1.28 -28.02
N ILE A 91 -41.23 -2.58 -28.33
CA ILE A 91 -40.48 -3.65 -27.67
C ILE A 91 -38.97 -3.50 -27.91
N ARG A 92 -38.56 -3.13 -29.12
CA ARG A 92 -37.14 -2.88 -29.46
C ARG A 92 -36.58 -1.71 -28.67
N THR A 93 -37.28 -0.58 -28.65
CA THR A 93 -36.86 0.59 -27.87
C THR A 93 -36.80 0.26 -26.38
N ALA A 94 -37.82 -0.39 -25.82
CA ALA A 94 -37.81 -0.80 -24.41
C ALA A 94 -36.64 -1.74 -24.09
N ARG A 95 -36.32 -2.68 -24.98
CA ARG A 95 -35.15 -3.57 -24.85
C ARG A 95 -33.84 -2.80 -24.92
N GLU A 96 -33.70 -1.85 -25.86
CA GLU A 96 -32.49 -1.03 -25.99
C GLU A 96 -32.26 -0.16 -24.76
N THR A 97 -33.32 0.47 -24.24
CA THR A 97 -33.26 1.24 -22.99
C THR A 97 -32.87 0.34 -21.81
N ALA A 98 -33.54 -0.80 -21.63
CA ALA A 98 -33.22 -1.72 -20.54
C ALA A 98 -31.78 -2.29 -20.63
N LEU A 99 -31.28 -2.55 -21.85
CA LEU A 99 -29.89 -2.95 -22.07
C LEU A 99 -28.91 -1.80 -21.77
N GLY A 100 -29.29 -0.55 -22.03
CA GLY A 100 -28.53 0.63 -21.64
C GLY A 100 -28.38 0.74 -20.13
N ASP A 101 -29.51 0.71 -19.40
CA ASP A 101 -29.52 0.77 -17.93
C ASP A 101 -28.71 -0.38 -17.31
N LEU A 102 -28.78 -1.58 -17.90
CA LEU A 102 -28.04 -2.74 -17.45
C LEU A 102 -26.53 -2.61 -17.70
N LYS A 103 -26.11 -1.98 -18.80
CA LYS A 103 -24.70 -1.67 -19.06
C LYS A 103 -24.15 -0.69 -18.03
N ASP A 104 -24.92 0.31 -17.64
CA ASP A 104 -24.51 1.26 -16.60
C ASP A 104 -24.33 0.56 -15.25
N LEU A 105 -25.28 -0.32 -14.89
CA LEU A 105 -25.17 -1.15 -13.69
C LEU A 105 -23.95 -2.06 -13.74
N PHE A 106 -23.68 -2.73 -14.86
CA PHE A 106 -22.50 -3.57 -14.99
C PHE A 106 -21.20 -2.78 -14.94
N GLY A 107 -21.14 -1.59 -15.54
CA GLY A 107 -20.00 -0.69 -15.41
C GLY A 107 -19.71 -0.35 -13.95
N ALA A 108 -20.75 -0.06 -13.17
CA ALA A 108 -20.61 0.17 -11.72
C ALA A 108 -20.14 -1.09 -10.98
N VAL A 109 -20.69 -2.27 -11.30
CA VAL A 109 -20.26 -3.55 -10.70
C VAL A 109 -18.79 -3.82 -11.02
N GLN A 110 -18.35 -3.63 -12.27
CA GLN A 110 -16.95 -3.83 -12.65
C GLN A 110 -16.01 -2.90 -11.90
N GLN A 111 -16.38 -1.63 -11.76
CA GLN A 111 -15.61 -0.68 -10.96
C GLN A 111 -15.49 -1.16 -9.50
N VAL A 112 -16.61 -1.51 -8.87
CA VAL A 112 -16.64 -1.98 -7.47
C VAL A 112 -15.83 -3.27 -7.31
N VAL A 113 -15.96 -4.22 -8.23
CA VAL A 113 -15.19 -5.48 -8.21
C VAL A 113 -13.70 -5.18 -8.30
N GLY A 114 -13.26 -4.34 -9.25
CA GLY A 114 -11.85 -3.99 -9.40
C GLY A 114 -11.27 -3.23 -8.20
N GLU A 115 -12.02 -2.29 -7.62
CA GLU A 115 -11.62 -1.60 -6.39
C GLU A 115 -11.55 -2.56 -5.19
N THR A 116 -12.49 -3.50 -5.11
CA THR A 116 -12.53 -4.49 -4.02
C THR A 116 -11.38 -5.49 -4.14
N GLU A 117 -11.09 -5.96 -5.35
CA GLU A 117 -9.96 -6.85 -5.63
C GLU A 117 -8.63 -6.20 -5.22
N ALA A 118 -8.38 -4.96 -5.68
CA ALA A 118 -7.19 -4.20 -5.30
C ALA A 118 -7.07 -4.00 -3.78
N ARG A 119 -8.20 -3.83 -3.08
CA ARG A 119 -8.24 -3.74 -1.62
C ARG A 119 -7.94 -5.09 -0.95
N PHE A 120 -8.47 -6.19 -1.47
CA PHE A 120 -8.24 -7.53 -0.91
C PHE A 120 -6.79 -7.99 -1.10
N ASP A 121 -6.12 -7.59 -2.18
CA ASP A 121 -4.70 -7.87 -2.42
C ASP A 121 -3.78 -7.34 -1.32
N THR A 122 -4.17 -6.25 -0.67
CA THR A 122 -3.38 -5.58 0.39
C THR A 122 -3.97 -5.76 1.79
N SER A 123 -5.23 -6.19 1.89
CA SER A 123 -5.89 -6.38 3.18
C SER A 123 -5.34 -7.60 3.92
N ILE A 124 -4.90 -7.35 5.16
CA ILE A 124 -4.44 -8.39 6.11
C ILE A 124 -5.52 -9.47 6.36
N ILE A 125 -6.81 -9.14 6.18
CA ILE A 125 -7.92 -10.10 6.33
C ILE A 125 -7.81 -11.23 5.31
N SER A 126 -7.25 -10.98 4.14
CA SER A 126 -7.03 -11.98 3.10
C SER A 126 -6.02 -13.06 3.52
N ALA A 127 -5.17 -12.80 4.53
CA ALA A 127 -4.36 -13.85 5.15
C ALA A 127 -5.20 -14.96 5.81
N GLN A 128 -6.38 -14.61 6.35
CA GLN A 128 -7.32 -15.54 6.97
C GLN A 128 -8.31 -16.13 5.97
N PHE A 129 -8.68 -15.36 4.95
CA PHE A 129 -9.68 -15.72 3.93
C PHE A 129 -9.09 -15.55 2.52
N PRO A 130 -8.16 -16.43 2.09
CA PRO A 130 -7.43 -16.24 0.83
C PRO A 130 -8.31 -16.35 -0.42
N GLU A 131 -9.42 -17.10 -0.36
CA GLU A 131 -10.27 -17.38 -1.53
C GLU A 131 -11.42 -16.37 -1.74
N ARG A 132 -11.54 -15.36 -0.88
CA ARG A 132 -12.65 -14.38 -0.90
C ARG A 132 -12.78 -13.54 -2.17
N GLY A 133 -11.73 -13.49 -3.00
CA GLY A 133 -11.72 -12.79 -4.29
C GLY A 133 -11.76 -13.73 -5.50
N ALA A 134 -11.84 -15.05 -5.31
CA ALA A 134 -11.65 -16.03 -6.39
C ALA A 134 -12.65 -15.85 -7.56
N ASN A 135 -13.87 -15.41 -7.26
CA ASN A 135 -14.92 -15.23 -8.28
C ASN A 135 -14.86 -13.85 -8.97
N PHE A 136 -14.03 -12.92 -8.50
CA PHE A 136 -14.01 -11.54 -9.01
C PHE A 136 -13.42 -11.44 -10.41
N ASP A 137 -12.42 -12.26 -10.74
CA ASP A 137 -11.87 -12.35 -12.09
C ASP A 137 -12.93 -12.86 -13.10
N GLU A 138 -13.75 -13.83 -12.69
CA GLU A 138 -14.85 -14.34 -13.53
C GLU A 138 -15.94 -13.26 -13.75
N ILE A 139 -16.33 -12.55 -12.69
CA ILE A 139 -17.31 -11.46 -12.77
C ILE A 139 -16.77 -10.33 -13.67
N SER A 140 -15.51 -9.94 -13.50
CA SER A 140 -14.86 -8.91 -14.32
C SER A 140 -14.79 -9.31 -15.80
N LYS A 141 -14.53 -10.59 -16.10
CA LYS A 141 -14.55 -11.12 -17.47
C LYS A 141 -15.95 -11.09 -18.07
N LYS A 142 -16.99 -11.46 -17.32
CA LYS A 142 -18.39 -11.41 -17.79
C LYS A 142 -18.82 -9.98 -18.11
N VAL A 143 -18.47 -9.00 -17.26
CA VAL A 143 -18.78 -7.60 -17.55
C VAL A 143 -17.99 -7.05 -18.75
N SER A 144 -16.73 -7.47 -18.90
CA SER A 144 -15.87 -6.99 -19.99
C SER A 144 -16.23 -7.61 -21.35
N ASN A 145 -16.79 -8.82 -21.35
CA ASN A 145 -17.20 -9.51 -22.56
C ASN A 145 -18.50 -8.91 -23.10
N GLN A 146 -18.42 -8.25 -24.26
CA GLN A 146 -19.58 -7.72 -25.00
C GLN A 146 -20.54 -8.81 -25.54
N ALA A 147 -20.30 -10.08 -25.21
CA ALA A 147 -20.96 -11.24 -25.78
C ALA A 147 -21.97 -11.84 -24.80
N ASN A 148 -23.16 -11.25 -24.68
CA ASN A 148 -24.39 -11.81 -24.07
C ASN A 148 -24.33 -12.48 -22.67
N ASP A 149 -23.17 -12.59 -22.01
CA ASP A 149 -23.02 -13.12 -20.67
C ASP A 149 -23.29 -11.99 -19.67
N LEU A 150 -24.48 -12.05 -19.07
CA LEU A 150 -24.93 -11.08 -18.07
C LEU A 150 -24.47 -11.54 -16.68
N VAL A 151 -24.03 -10.60 -15.86
CA VAL A 151 -23.78 -10.88 -14.43
C VAL A 151 -25.12 -11.18 -13.76
N SER A 152 -25.20 -12.31 -13.08
CA SER A 152 -26.37 -12.72 -12.32
C SER A 152 -26.52 -11.93 -11.03
N ALA A 153 -27.75 -11.84 -10.51
CA ALA A 153 -28.01 -11.20 -9.22
C ALA A 153 -27.20 -11.84 -8.07
N GLY A 154 -27.00 -13.16 -8.10
CA GLY A 154 -26.20 -13.87 -7.09
C GLY A 154 -24.71 -13.52 -7.12
N GLU A 155 -24.15 -13.26 -8.31
CA GLU A 155 -22.78 -12.78 -8.45
C GLU A 155 -22.61 -11.37 -7.89
N ILE A 156 -23.54 -10.46 -8.21
CA ILE A 156 -23.59 -9.12 -7.59
C ILE A 156 -23.73 -9.26 -6.07
N GLU A 157 -24.54 -10.20 -5.61
CA GLU A 157 -24.75 -10.45 -4.18
C GLU A 157 -23.46 -10.89 -3.48
N SER A 158 -22.67 -11.74 -4.15
CA SER A 158 -21.39 -12.21 -3.61
C SER A 158 -20.39 -11.07 -3.35
N VAL A 159 -20.36 -10.05 -4.21
CA VAL A 159 -19.44 -8.91 -4.08
C VAL A 159 -19.72 -8.11 -2.82
N TRP A 160 -20.98 -7.70 -2.59
CA TRP A 160 -21.32 -6.93 -1.40
C TRP A 160 -21.25 -7.78 -0.12
N ARG A 161 -21.52 -9.09 -0.20
CA ARG A 161 -21.32 -10.01 0.93
C ARG A 161 -19.86 -10.05 1.37
N GLU A 162 -18.91 -10.09 0.44
CA GLU A 162 -17.48 -10.07 0.77
C GLU A 162 -17.00 -8.70 1.27
N LEU A 163 -17.57 -7.60 0.76
CA LEU A 163 -17.36 -6.27 1.32
C LEU A 163 -17.92 -6.14 2.75
N PHE A 164 -19.08 -6.74 3.02
CA PHE A 164 -19.65 -6.74 4.36
C PHE A 164 -18.84 -7.64 5.30
N ASN A 165 -18.35 -8.78 4.81
CA ASN A 165 -17.41 -9.63 5.54
C ASN A 165 -16.14 -8.84 5.89
N GLU A 166 -15.54 -8.11 4.94
CA GLU A 166 -14.40 -7.21 5.19
C GLU A 166 -14.68 -6.24 6.36
N LEU A 167 -15.83 -5.57 6.31
CA LEU A 167 -16.25 -4.60 7.31
C LEU A 167 -16.42 -5.24 8.70
N VAL A 168 -17.07 -6.40 8.76
CA VAL A 168 -17.26 -7.13 10.02
C VAL A 168 -15.93 -7.64 10.58
N GLN A 169 -15.03 -8.10 9.72
CA GLN A 169 -13.73 -8.63 10.14
C GLN A 169 -12.76 -7.52 10.58
N GLN A 170 -12.90 -6.29 10.08
CA GLN A 170 -12.11 -5.13 10.52
C GLN A 170 -12.23 -4.85 12.03
N GLY A 171 -13.39 -5.13 12.62
CA GLY A 171 -13.64 -4.92 14.05
C GLY A 171 -13.21 -6.09 14.94
N LYS A 172 -12.63 -7.16 14.40
CA LYS A 172 -12.33 -8.40 15.13
C LYS A 172 -10.84 -8.60 15.35
N VAL A 173 -10.52 -9.16 16.52
CA VAL A 173 -9.24 -9.81 16.78
C VAL A 173 -9.45 -11.31 16.62
N ALA A 174 -8.67 -11.95 15.74
CA ALA A 174 -8.85 -13.36 15.40
C ALA A 174 -7.52 -14.11 15.43
N LYS A 175 -7.53 -15.30 16.04
CA LYS A 175 -6.42 -16.26 15.97
C LYS A 175 -6.71 -17.32 14.91
N PHE A 176 -5.75 -17.63 14.06
CA PHE A 176 -5.87 -18.63 12.99
C PHE A 176 -4.48 -19.14 12.58
N ASN A 177 -4.41 -20.28 11.88
CA ASN A 177 -3.16 -20.80 11.35
C ASN A 177 -2.90 -20.24 9.95
N ALA A 178 -1.67 -19.78 9.70
CA ALA A 178 -1.24 -19.29 8.41
C ALA A 178 0.19 -19.75 8.08
N SER A 179 0.46 -19.92 6.79
CA SER A 179 1.81 -20.16 6.29
C SER A 179 2.58 -18.85 6.29
N VAL A 180 3.60 -18.73 7.12
CA VAL A 180 4.41 -17.52 7.27
C VAL A 180 5.82 -17.74 6.78
N ALA A 181 6.31 -16.83 5.95
CA ALA A 181 7.72 -16.80 5.57
C ALA A 181 8.57 -16.24 6.73
N THR A 182 9.47 -17.05 7.29
CA THR A 182 10.42 -16.64 8.32
C THR A 182 11.52 -15.75 7.74
N ALA A 183 12.32 -15.10 8.59
CA ALA A 183 13.49 -14.33 8.17
C ALA A 183 14.53 -15.14 7.35
N SER A 184 14.51 -16.48 7.47
CA SER A 184 15.37 -17.40 6.68
C SER A 184 14.85 -17.68 5.26
N GLY A 185 13.62 -17.25 4.94
CA GLY A 185 12.93 -17.56 3.70
C GLY A 185 12.15 -18.88 3.71
N ALA A 186 12.29 -19.71 4.75
CA ALA A 186 11.46 -20.90 4.93
C ALA A 186 10.01 -20.51 5.27
N ARG A 187 9.03 -21.20 4.68
CA ARG A 187 7.60 -21.05 5.01
C ARG A 187 7.16 -22.12 5.98
N GLU A 188 6.65 -21.68 7.13
CA GLU A 188 6.19 -22.56 8.20
C GLU A 188 4.75 -22.24 8.57
N GLN A 189 3.98 -23.29 8.89
CA GLN A 189 2.63 -23.10 9.43
C GLN A 189 2.75 -22.71 10.90
N GLN A 190 2.27 -21.51 11.23
CA GLN A 190 2.23 -21.03 12.60
C GLN A 190 0.89 -20.38 12.93
N GLU A 191 0.58 -20.34 14.22
CA GLU A 191 -0.57 -19.59 14.71
C GLU A 191 -0.28 -18.09 14.59
N VAL A 192 -1.30 -17.35 14.14
CA VAL A 192 -1.23 -15.93 13.87
C VAL A 192 -2.45 -15.25 14.47
N VAL A 193 -2.23 -14.09 15.08
CA VAL A 193 -3.25 -13.18 15.59
C VAL A 193 -3.37 -11.99 14.65
N ARG A 194 -4.56 -11.78 14.08
CA ARG A 194 -4.92 -10.59 13.31
C ARG A 194 -5.69 -9.63 14.20
N VAL A 195 -5.30 -8.35 14.17
CA VAL A 195 -6.01 -7.25 14.83
C VAL A 195 -6.64 -6.37 13.74
N GLY A 196 -7.90 -6.65 13.40
CA GLY A 196 -8.63 -5.94 12.36
C GLY A 196 -7.90 -5.98 11.02
N VAL A 197 -7.62 -4.80 10.46
CA VAL A 197 -6.78 -4.58 9.26
C VAL A 197 -5.45 -3.90 9.58
N PHE A 198 -5.14 -3.72 10.86
CA PHE A 198 -4.05 -2.86 11.30
C PHE A 198 -2.75 -3.63 11.46
N ASN A 199 -2.79 -4.80 12.12
CA ASN A 199 -1.59 -5.55 12.44
C ASN A 199 -1.84 -7.06 12.37
N LEU A 200 -0.75 -7.78 12.10
CA LEU A 200 -0.66 -9.23 12.14
C LEU A 200 0.50 -9.61 13.07
N VAL A 201 0.30 -10.58 13.95
CA VAL A 201 1.29 -11.02 14.94
C VAL A 201 1.39 -12.54 14.95
N GLY A 202 2.59 -13.11 14.95
CA GLY A 202 2.82 -14.56 15.10
C GLY A 202 4.08 -14.80 15.92
N ASP A 203 4.03 -15.79 16.82
CA ASP A 203 5.12 -16.11 17.76
C ASP A 203 5.65 -14.87 18.53
N GLY A 204 4.73 -13.99 18.92
CA GLY A 204 5.05 -12.73 19.62
C GLY A 204 5.76 -11.66 18.78
N LYS A 205 5.84 -11.84 17.45
CA LYS A 205 6.47 -10.91 16.50
C LYS A 205 5.46 -10.30 15.55
N PHE A 206 5.74 -9.09 15.07
CA PHE A 206 4.97 -8.45 14.00
C PHE A 206 5.26 -9.10 12.65
N LEU A 207 4.18 -9.30 11.90
CA LEU A 207 4.17 -9.87 10.56
C LEU A 207 3.61 -8.85 9.57
N THR A 208 3.97 -9.00 8.31
CA THR A 208 3.44 -8.23 7.17
C THR A 208 2.70 -9.14 6.21
N TYR A 209 1.79 -8.57 5.43
CA TYR A 209 1.03 -9.26 4.40
C TYR A 209 1.18 -8.52 3.07
N GLY A 210 1.40 -9.28 1.99
CA GLY A 210 1.41 -8.74 0.63
C GLY A 210 1.27 -9.87 -0.40
N LYS A 211 1.68 -9.61 -1.65
CA LYS A 211 1.56 -10.59 -2.76
C LYS A 211 2.25 -11.94 -2.49
N GLY A 212 3.27 -11.96 -1.63
CA GLY A 212 3.97 -13.16 -1.19
C GLY A 212 3.29 -13.92 -0.04
N GLY A 213 2.11 -13.49 0.40
CA GLY A 213 1.43 -13.98 1.59
C GLY A 213 1.95 -13.30 2.86
N VAL A 214 1.84 -14.01 3.98
CA VAL A 214 2.30 -13.53 5.28
C VAL A 214 3.81 -13.76 5.42
N ALA A 215 4.52 -12.75 5.90
CA ALA A 215 5.96 -12.82 6.16
C ALA A 215 6.32 -12.16 7.49
N GLU A 216 7.36 -12.67 8.14
CA GLU A 216 8.01 -12.00 9.25
C GLU A 216 8.74 -10.75 8.75
N LEU A 217 8.65 -9.65 9.50
CA LEU A 217 9.45 -8.48 9.18
C LEU A 217 10.94 -8.85 9.32
N PRO A 218 11.81 -8.43 8.38
CA PRO A 218 13.26 -8.64 8.50
C PRO A 218 13.83 -8.09 9.82
N ARG A 219 13.13 -7.10 10.38
CA ARG A 219 13.43 -6.51 11.66
C ARG A 219 12.17 -6.17 12.43
N GLN A 220 12.20 -6.45 13.72
CA GLN A 220 11.10 -6.15 14.62
C GLN A 220 11.18 -4.72 15.17
N PRO A 221 10.02 -4.08 15.44
CA PRO A 221 9.95 -2.81 16.16
C PRO A 221 10.59 -2.87 17.55
N ASP A 222 10.79 -1.70 18.17
CA ASP A 222 11.39 -1.57 19.51
C ASP A 222 10.74 -2.48 20.56
N GLY A 223 11.53 -2.86 21.58
CA GLY A 223 11.15 -3.87 22.57
C GLY A 223 9.81 -3.63 23.27
N ARG A 224 9.38 -2.37 23.44
CA ARG A 224 8.04 -2.04 23.95
C ARG A 224 6.93 -2.63 23.08
N TYR A 225 6.99 -2.44 21.77
CA TYR A 225 5.95 -2.93 20.86
C TYR A 225 6.03 -4.44 20.72
N LEU A 226 7.25 -4.99 20.69
CA LEU A 226 7.45 -6.44 20.64
C LEU A 226 6.87 -7.14 21.89
N SER A 227 7.02 -6.53 23.07
CA SER A 227 6.39 -7.07 24.28
C SER A 227 4.85 -7.09 24.18
N GLN A 228 4.23 -6.04 23.63
CA GLN A 228 2.78 -6.00 23.41
C GLN A 228 2.31 -7.06 22.42
N ALA A 229 3.10 -7.34 21.37
CA ALA A 229 2.83 -8.43 20.44
C ALA A 229 2.90 -9.80 21.14
N GLY A 230 3.89 -10.01 22.00
CA GLY A 230 3.99 -11.20 22.85
C GLY A 230 2.81 -11.37 23.80
N ASP A 231 2.39 -10.28 24.46
CA ASP A 231 1.25 -10.26 25.37
C ASP A 231 -0.06 -10.58 24.63
N LEU A 232 -0.27 -9.97 23.46
CA LEU A 232 -1.43 -10.23 22.60
C LEU A 232 -1.44 -11.69 22.09
N PHE A 233 -0.27 -12.20 21.69
CA PHE A 233 -0.14 -13.58 21.23
C PHE A 233 -0.43 -14.58 22.36
N SER A 234 0.07 -14.31 23.56
CA SER A 234 -0.11 -15.19 24.72
C SER A 234 -1.51 -15.10 25.32
N ALA A 235 -2.20 -13.97 25.14
CA ALA A 235 -3.55 -13.77 25.64
C ALA A 235 -4.51 -14.84 25.08
N SER A 236 -5.10 -15.61 26.00
CA SER A 236 -6.02 -16.70 25.68
C SER A 236 -7.23 -16.57 26.60
N GLY A 237 -8.34 -16.06 26.06
CA GLY A 237 -9.59 -15.91 26.81
C GLY A 237 -10.52 -14.85 26.22
N SER A 238 -11.81 -15.14 26.17
CA SER A 238 -12.83 -14.14 25.88
C SER A 238 -12.92 -13.16 27.06
N GLY A 239 -12.57 -11.88 26.83
CA GLY A 239 -12.72 -10.81 27.82
C GLY A 239 -11.44 -10.26 28.45
N SER A 240 -10.25 -10.78 28.09
CA SER A 240 -8.98 -10.15 28.47
C SER A 240 -8.69 -8.93 27.60
N THR A 241 -8.41 -7.78 28.22
CA THR A 241 -7.91 -6.58 27.55
C THR A 241 -6.39 -6.58 27.55
N VAL A 242 -5.79 -6.31 26.39
CA VAL A 242 -4.34 -6.19 26.21
C VAL A 242 -4.06 -4.82 25.60
N ASP A 243 -3.08 -4.11 26.15
CA ASP A 243 -2.59 -2.86 25.56
C ASP A 243 -1.77 -3.19 24.31
N PHE A 244 -2.27 -2.77 23.14
CA PHE A 244 -1.62 -3.05 21.86
C PHE A 244 -1.58 -1.81 20.98
N ALA A 245 -0.40 -1.48 20.46
CA ALA A 245 -0.24 -0.40 19.49
C ALA A 245 -0.74 -0.81 18.11
N LEU A 246 -1.64 -0.01 17.55
CA LEU A 246 -2.18 -0.21 16.20
C LEU A 246 -1.35 0.55 15.16
N ASP A 247 -1.11 -0.07 14.01
CA ASP A 247 -0.58 0.59 12.81
C ASP A 247 -1.74 0.96 11.87
N PRO A 248 -2.18 2.24 11.84
CA PRO A 248 -3.24 2.69 10.94
C PRO A 248 -2.82 2.70 9.46
N THR A 249 -1.53 2.59 9.18
CA THR A 249 -0.98 2.61 7.81
C THR A 249 -0.89 1.23 7.17
N GLN A 250 -1.38 0.19 7.86
CA GLN A 250 -1.48 -1.19 7.35
C GLN A 250 -0.11 -1.76 6.94
N GLY A 251 0.93 -1.50 7.74
CA GLY A 251 2.27 -2.06 7.54
C GLY A 251 3.32 -1.06 7.06
N ARG A 252 2.94 0.12 6.55
CA ARG A 252 3.95 1.11 6.07
C ARG A 252 4.82 1.67 7.20
N LEU A 253 4.26 1.84 8.41
CA LEU A 253 5.04 2.24 9.59
C LEU A 253 5.93 1.10 10.08
N LEU A 254 5.46 -0.14 10.01
CA LEU A 254 6.28 -1.31 10.33
C LEU A 254 7.44 -1.47 9.33
N ASP A 255 7.21 -1.25 8.04
CA ASP A 255 8.25 -1.22 7.02
C ASP A 255 9.26 -0.09 7.28
N ALA A 256 8.80 1.10 7.67
CA ALA A 256 9.68 2.19 8.08
C ALA A 256 10.48 1.88 9.35
N ALA A 257 9.90 1.12 10.29
CA ALA A 257 10.61 0.68 11.49
C ALA A 257 11.75 -0.29 11.16
N VAL A 258 11.60 -1.14 10.13
CA VAL A 258 12.67 -2.01 9.61
C VAL A 258 13.86 -1.18 9.13
N GLU A 259 13.62 0.00 8.54
CA GLU A 259 14.66 0.87 8.01
C GLU A 259 15.37 1.74 9.07
N SER A 260 14.86 1.79 10.31
CA SER A 260 15.41 2.65 11.36
C SER A 260 16.57 1.97 12.13
N PRO A 261 17.84 2.42 12.02
CA PRO A 261 18.98 1.67 12.55
C PRO A 261 19.01 1.63 14.09
N SER A 262 19.38 0.47 14.65
CA SER A 262 19.48 0.23 16.10
C SER A 262 20.68 0.98 16.70
N LEU A 263 20.77 1.12 18.03
CA LEU A 263 21.97 1.73 18.65
C LEU A 263 23.25 0.99 18.28
N ARG A 264 23.20 -0.34 18.21
CA ARG A 264 24.35 -1.17 17.81
C ARG A 264 24.70 -0.96 16.35
N GLU A 265 23.70 -1.00 15.45
CA GLU A 265 23.92 -0.73 14.04
C GLU A 265 24.41 0.69 13.78
N ARG A 266 23.98 1.68 14.57
CA ARG A 266 24.54 3.04 14.51
C ARG A 266 26.02 3.02 14.85
N ILE A 267 26.44 2.28 15.88
CA ILE A 267 27.87 2.13 16.18
C ILE A 267 28.60 1.42 15.02
N ASP A 268 28.00 0.37 14.46
CA ASP A 268 28.54 -0.34 13.29
C ASP A 268 28.67 0.58 12.05
N GLN A 269 27.70 1.47 11.84
CA GLN A 269 27.74 2.50 10.81
C GLN A 269 28.94 3.43 10.99
N GLY A 270 29.38 3.69 12.22
CA GLY A 270 30.60 4.49 12.49
C GLY A 270 31.88 3.85 11.94
N GLY A 271 31.83 2.61 11.48
CA GLY A 271 32.95 1.91 10.85
C GLY A 271 34.17 1.78 11.77
N PRO A 272 35.34 1.43 11.21
CA PRO A 272 36.55 1.20 11.99
C PRO A 272 36.99 2.43 12.81
N VAL A 273 36.81 3.63 12.27
CA VAL A 273 37.20 4.88 12.95
C VAL A 273 36.31 5.15 14.15
N GLY A 274 34.99 4.96 14.03
CA GLY A 274 34.04 5.06 15.14
C GLY A 274 34.41 4.13 16.29
N TYR A 275 34.76 2.88 15.97
CA TYR A 275 35.23 1.90 16.97
C TYR A 275 36.51 2.33 17.68
N ILE A 276 37.49 2.87 16.96
CA ILE A 276 38.74 3.38 17.55
C ILE A 276 38.44 4.56 18.48
N ILE A 277 37.58 5.50 18.06
CA ILE A 277 37.19 6.66 18.88
C ILE A 277 36.55 6.19 20.18
N LEU A 278 35.59 5.26 20.11
CA LEU A 278 34.91 4.72 21.29
C LEU A 278 35.87 3.95 22.21
N GLY A 279 36.80 3.17 21.64
CA GLY A 279 37.81 2.44 22.41
C GLY A 279 38.77 3.37 23.17
N VAL A 280 39.32 4.37 22.49
CA VAL A 280 40.18 5.40 23.11
C VAL A 280 39.39 6.23 24.13
N GLY A 281 38.14 6.56 23.82
CA GLY A 281 37.24 7.28 24.71
C GLY A 281 36.95 6.52 26.00
N LEU A 282 36.69 5.21 25.92
CA LEU A 282 36.50 4.35 27.08
C LEU A 282 37.76 4.28 27.93
N PHE A 283 38.93 4.10 27.32
CA PHE A 283 40.21 4.08 28.03
C PHE A 283 40.50 5.42 28.73
N ALA A 284 40.25 6.55 28.06
CA ALA A 284 40.38 7.87 28.65
C ALA A 284 39.39 8.09 29.80
N ALA A 285 38.15 7.62 29.67
CA ALA A 285 37.14 7.72 30.73
C ALA A 285 37.57 6.94 31.98
N LEU A 286 38.13 5.73 31.84
CA LEU A 286 38.66 4.93 32.94
C LEU A 286 39.83 5.64 33.65
N ILE A 287 40.78 6.19 32.88
CA ILE A 287 41.90 6.98 33.43
C ILE A 287 41.38 8.20 34.17
N ALA A 288 40.41 8.92 33.59
CA ALA A 288 39.83 10.11 34.19
C ALA A 288 39.15 9.80 35.51
N PHE A 289 38.37 8.72 35.57
CA PHE A 289 37.70 8.29 36.79
C PHE A 289 38.72 7.89 37.88
N TYR A 290 39.72 7.09 37.53
CA TYR A 290 40.82 6.74 38.43
C TYR A 290 41.55 7.99 38.94
N LYS A 291 41.85 8.95 38.06
CA LYS A 291 42.57 10.17 38.43
C LYS A 291 41.74 11.08 39.35
N ILE A 292 40.44 11.20 39.11
CA ILE A 292 39.54 11.97 39.97
C ILE A 292 39.48 11.36 41.37
N LEU A 293 39.34 10.04 41.48
CA LEU A 293 39.31 9.34 42.77
C LEU A 293 40.62 9.49 43.54
N THR A 294 41.75 9.31 42.86
CA THR A 294 43.08 9.47 43.49
C THR A 294 43.33 10.91 43.95
N LEU A 295 43.01 11.91 43.13
CA LEU A 295 43.13 13.32 43.51
C LEU A 295 42.19 13.71 44.65
N PHE A 296 41.00 13.12 44.72
CA PHE A 296 40.09 13.34 45.84
C PHE A 296 40.70 12.86 47.17
N GLY A 297 41.28 11.65 47.17
CA GLY A 297 41.99 11.11 48.32
C GLY A 297 43.22 11.94 48.71
N VAL A 298 44.03 12.34 47.72
CA VAL A 298 45.21 13.20 47.94
C VAL A 298 44.82 14.56 48.52
N ALA A 299 43.80 15.22 47.96
CA ALA A 299 43.32 16.50 48.44
C ALA A 299 42.80 16.43 49.89
N ALA A 300 42.08 15.35 50.24
CA ALA A 300 41.64 15.14 51.62
C ALA A 300 42.84 14.93 52.58
N ALA A 301 43.85 14.17 52.15
CA ALA A 301 45.05 13.94 52.95
C ALA A 301 45.89 15.22 53.13
N VAL A 302 46.04 16.03 52.08
CA VAL A 302 46.74 17.32 52.12
C VAL A 302 46.01 18.33 53.01
N ASN A 303 44.68 18.45 52.89
CA ASN A 303 43.87 19.30 53.77
C ASN A 303 43.97 18.88 55.26
N LYS A 304 44.11 17.57 55.53
CA LYS A 304 44.33 17.08 56.90
C LYS A 304 45.73 17.44 57.41
N GLN A 305 46.76 17.33 56.56
CA GLN A 305 48.14 17.70 56.90
C GLN A 305 48.30 19.21 57.12
N ALA A 306 47.64 20.05 56.32
CA ALA A 306 47.70 21.51 56.45
C ALA A 306 47.20 22.02 57.83
N LYS A 307 46.32 21.26 58.50
CA LYS A 307 45.87 21.58 59.86
C LYS A 307 46.90 21.27 60.95
N ASN A 308 47.84 20.36 60.70
CA ASN A 308 48.89 19.96 61.64
C ASN A 308 50.27 19.98 60.96
N PRO A 309 50.86 21.17 60.71
CA PRO A 309 52.11 21.29 59.95
C PRO A 309 53.33 20.67 60.66
N ASP A 310 53.33 20.60 61.99
CA ASP A 310 54.52 20.26 62.79
C ASP A 310 54.86 18.75 62.82
N SER A 311 53.94 17.92 62.34
CA SER A 311 54.11 16.46 62.22
C SER A 311 53.95 15.98 60.76
N PRO A 312 55.00 16.11 59.92
CA PRO A 312 54.96 15.71 58.52
C PRO A 312 54.78 14.20 58.34
N SER A 313 53.93 13.80 57.38
CA SER A 313 53.71 12.39 57.02
C SER A 313 54.12 12.09 55.57
N ASP A 314 54.84 10.99 55.35
CA ASP A 314 55.26 10.56 54.00
C ASP A 314 54.09 10.14 53.08
N LYS A 315 52.89 9.96 53.65
CA LYS A 315 51.71 9.44 52.95
C LYS A 315 51.01 10.45 52.05
N ASN A 316 51.32 11.74 52.17
CA ASN A 316 50.71 12.79 51.36
C ASN A 316 51.76 13.76 50.79
N PRO A 317 51.50 14.45 49.67
CA PRO A 317 52.45 15.37 49.05
C PRO A 317 52.92 16.48 50.00
N LEU A 318 52.02 17.09 50.77
CA LEU A 318 52.38 18.18 51.69
C LEU A 318 53.32 17.70 52.78
N GLY A 319 53.06 16.54 53.38
CA GLY A 319 53.94 15.97 54.39
C GLY A 319 55.34 15.63 53.83
N ARG A 320 55.44 15.18 52.58
CA ARG A 320 56.75 14.97 51.93
C ARG A 320 57.51 16.29 51.68
N VAL A 321 56.80 17.35 51.31
CA VAL A 321 57.39 18.69 51.13
C VAL A 321 57.88 19.26 52.47
N LEU A 322 57.04 19.23 53.51
CA LEU A 322 57.42 19.74 54.85
C LEU A 322 58.57 18.94 55.47
N LYS A 323 58.62 17.63 55.19
CA LYS A 323 59.71 16.76 55.67
C LYS A 323 61.06 17.07 55.01
N ALA A 324 61.07 17.53 53.75
CA ALA A 324 62.31 17.90 53.06
C ALA A 324 63.08 19.02 53.78
N VAL A 325 62.38 19.91 54.48
CA VAL A 325 62.98 20.94 55.34
C VAL A 325 63.31 20.40 56.72
N LYS A 326 62.40 19.60 57.31
CA LYS A 326 62.58 19.07 58.67
C LYS A 326 63.76 18.09 58.79
N ASP A 327 64.00 17.27 57.77
CA ASP A 327 65.09 16.29 57.74
C ASP A 327 66.46 16.96 57.54
N ASN A 328 66.49 18.21 57.06
CA ASN A 328 67.72 18.94 56.80
C ASN A 328 67.52 20.44 57.12
N PRO A 329 67.45 20.79 58.42
CA PRO A 329 67.18 22.15 58.86
C PRO A 329 68.32 23.09 58.45
N SER A 330 67.96 24.23 57.85
CA SER A 330 68.87 25.30 57.47
C SER A 330 68.41 26.60 58.12
N ASN A 331 69.34 27.37 58.71
CA ASN A 331 69.04 28.70 59.25
C ASN A 331 68.97 29.77 58.15
N ASP A 332 69.42 29.45 56.94
CA ASP A 332 69.29 30.32 55.78
C ASP A 332 67.92 30.13 55.13
N THR A 333 67.13 31.21 55.12
CA THR A 333 65.76 31.26 54.60
C THR A 333 65.73 31.04 53.09
N GLU A 334 66.75 31.50 52.37
CA GLU A 334 66.84 31.34 50.91
C GLU A 334 67.07 29.86 50.55
N ALA A 335 67.98 29.19 51.27
CA ALA A 335 68.20 27.75 51.13
C ALA A 335 66.94 26.93 51.49
N MET A 336 66.13 27.38 52.45
CA MET A 336 64.88 26.70 52.82
C MET A 336 63.79 26.84 51.75
N GLU A 337 63.61 28.05 51.20
CA GLU A 337 62.69 28.31 50.10
C GLU A 337 63.05 27.49 48.85
N LEU A 338 64.34 27.43 48.52
CA LEU A 338 64.83 26.64 47.38
C LEU A 338 64.50 25.15 47.55
N ARG A 339 64.68 24.59 48.76
CA ARG A 339 64.36 23.19 49.05
C ARG A 339 62.87 22.88 49.03
N LEU A 340 62.04 23.78 49.54
CA LEU A 340 60.58 23.64 49.44
C LEU A 340 60.13 23.66 47.99
N SER A 341 60.66 24.60 47.20
CA SER A 341 60.38 24.71 45.76
C SER A 341 60.80 23.45 45.00
N GLU A 342 61.99 22.91 45.28
CA GLU A 342 62.47 21.65 44.71
C GLU A 342 61.53 20.47 45.07
N ALA A 343 61.10 20.39 46.33
CA ALA A 343 60.19 19.34 46.78
C ALA A 343 58.79 19.45 46.15
N ILE A 344 58.26 20.67 45.98
CA ILE A 344 57.00 20.92 45.25
C ILE A 344 57.16 20.47 43.80
N MET A 345 58.20 20.92 43.10
CA MET A 345 58.48 20.53 41.71
C MET A 345 58.61 19.01 41.53
N LYS A 346 59.06 18.28 42.54
CA LYS A 346 59.13 16.80 42.54
C LYS A 346 57.76 16.13 42.67
N GLU A 347 56.78 16.80 43.27
CA GLU A 347 55.43 16.28 43.50
C GLU A 347 54.42 16.70 42.42
N THR A 348 54.59 17.87 41.81
CA THR A 348 53.74 18.40 40.71
C THR A 348 53.52 17.41 39.55
N PRO A 349 54.53 16.68 39.04
CA PRO A 349 54.32 15.70 37.95
C PRO A 349 53.40 14.55 38.36
N LYS A 350 53.40 14.14 39.64
CA LYS A 350 52.52 13.08 40.13
C LYS A 350 51.07 13.57 40.17
N LEU A 351 50.84 14.82 40.57
CA LEU A 351 49.52 15.45 40.61
C LEU A 351 48.94 15.64 39.20
N THR A 352 49.76 16.08 38.26
CA THR A 352 49.35 16.38 36.86
C THR A 352 49.42 15.18 35.90
N SER A 353 49.99 14.05 36.33
CA SER A 353 50.06 12.83 35.51
C SER A 353 48.70 12.46 34.91
N TRP A 354 48.73 12.00 33.66
CA TRP A 354 47.56 11.61 32.85
C TRP A 354 46.61 12.75 32.45
N LEU A 355 46.66 13.94 33.06
CA LEU A 355 45.82 15.06 32.65
C LEU A 355 46.11 15.50 31.21
N MET A 356 47.39 15.54 30.82
CA MET A 356 47.79 15.85 29.45
C MET A 356 47.21 14.84 28.44
N PHE A 357 47.18 13.55 28.78
CA PHE A 357 46.57 12.54 27.92
C PHE A 357 45.06 12.78 27.75
N LEU A 358 44.33 13.06 28.83
CA LEU A 358 42.90 13.36 28.76
C LEU A 358 42.62 14.61 27.90
N LYS A 359 43.46 15.65 28.03
CA LYS A 359 43.38 16.85 27.19
C LYS A 359 43.62 16.55 25.71
N ILE A 360 44.59 15.70 25.40
CA ILE A 360 44.86 15.30 24.01
C ILE A 360 43.68 14.52 23.44
N VAL A 361 43.17 13.53 24.17
CA VAL A 361 42.01 12.73 23.72
C VAL A 361 40.80 13.62 23.46
N SER A 362 40.55 14.60 24.33
CA SER A 362 39.40 15.50 24.16
C SER A 362 39.48 16.39 22.92
N VAL A 363 40.69 16.70 22.44
CA VAL A 363 40.92 17.49 21.22
C VAL A 363 41.03 16.60 19.98
N VAL A 364 41.62 15.42 20.09
CA VAL A 364 41.84 14.51 18.97
C VAL A 364 40.58 13.72 18.61
N ALA A 365 39.69 13.39 19.57
CA ALA A 365 38.46 12.64 19.29
C ALA A 365 37.53 13.31 18.25
N PRO A 366 37.26 14.64 18.31
CA PRO A 366 36.50 15.32 17.25
C PRO A 366 37.22 15.36 15.90
N LEU A 367 38.55 15.51 15.90
CA LEU A 367 39.36 15.50 14.68
C LEU A 367 39.35 14.12 14.00
N ALA A 368 39.40 13.04 14.80
CA ALA A 368 39.20 11.68 14.31
C ALA A 368 37.77 11.47 13.78
N GLY A 369 36.78 12.09 14.40
CA GLY A 369 35.40 12.13 13.90
C GLY A 369 35.31 12.75 12.50
N LEU A 370 35.96 13.90 12.31
CA LEU A 370 36.07 14.58 11.02
C LEU A 370 36.81 13.73 9.99
N LEU A 371 37.90 13.03 10.36
CA LEU A 371 38.55 12.06 9.46
C LEU A 371 37.55 10.98 8.98
N GLY A 372 36.71 10.48 9.88
CA GLY A 372 35.63 9.55 9.55
C GLY A 372 34.64 10.09 8.51
N THR A 373 34.31 11.38 8.58
CA THR A 373 33.45 12.01 7.54
C THR A 373 34.07 11.97 6.16
N VAL A 374 35.37 12.26 6.07
CA VAL A 374 36.08 12.25 4.79
C VAL A 374 36.11 10.83 4.23
N LEU A 375 36.36 9.83 5.07
CA LEU A 375 36.37 8.42 4.64
C LEU A 375 34.98 7.94 4.18
N GLY A 376 33.91 8.25 4.92
CA GLY A 376 32.54 7.88 4.53
C GLY A 376 32.08 8.56 3.23
N MET A 377 32.48 9.82 3.02
CA MET A 377 32.21 10.52 1.75
C MET A 377 33.01 9.91 0.58
N ILE A 378 34.26 9.51 0.79
CA ILE A 378 35.05 8.80 -0.24
C ILE A 378 34.37 7.49 -0.63
N GLU A 379 33.91 6.70 0.34
CA GLU A 379 33.20 5.44 0.10
C GLU A 379 31.88 5.66 -0.65
N THR A 380 31.15 6.74 -0.32
CA THR A 380 29.94 7.15 -1.03
C THR A 380 30.26 7.46 -2.51
N PHE A 381 31.29 8.27 -2.78
CA PHE A 381 31.69 8.59 -4.16
C PHE A 381 32.19 7.37 -4.92
N GLN A 382 32.92 6.46 -4.29
CA GLN A 382 33.33 5.19 -4.90
C GLN A 382 32.12 4.34 -5.28
N SER A 383 31.09 4.27 -4.42
CA SER A 383 29.85 3.55 -4.70
C SER A 383 29.10 4.14 -5.89
N ILE A 384 29.04 5.47 -6.01
CA ILE A 384 28.45 6.15 -7.17
C ILE A 384 29.22 5.82 -8.46
N THR A 385 30.55 5.79 -8.41
CA THR A 385 31.37 5.45 -9.59
C THR A 385 31.20 3.99 -10.01
N LEU A 386 31.05 3.07 -9.05
CA LEU A 386 31.00 1.63 -9.33
C LEU A 386 29.61 1.15 -9.76
N PHE A 387 28.55 1.66 -9.12
CA PHE A 387 27.17 1.20 -9.32
C PHE A 387 26.26 2.24 -10.01
N GLY A 388 26.78 3.43 -10.31
CA GLY A 388 25.99 4.57 -10.78
C GLY A 388 25.15 5.19 -9.66
N ALA A 389 24.48 6.31 -9.95
CA ALA A 389 23.57 6.98 -9.01
C ALA A 389 22.21 6.24 -8.85
N GLY A 390 22.13 4.96 -9.24
CA GLY A 390 20.88 4.21 -9.39
C GLY A 390 20.34 3.60 -8.10
N ASP A 391 21.19 3.35 -7.09
CA ASP A 391 20.77 2.78 -5.80
C ASP A 391 21.04 3.75 -4.62
N PRO A 392 20.02 4.53 -4.20
CA PRO A 392 20.13 5.44 -3.06
C PRO A 392 20.49 4.75 -1.74
N LYS A 393 20.25 3.44 -1.56
CA LYS A 393 20.55 2.74 -0.30
C LYS A 393 22.06 2.56 -0.10
N LEU A 394 22.80 2.26 -1.16
CA LEU A 394 24.26 2.16 -1.10
C LEU A 394 24.90 3.52 -0.79
N MET A 395 24.35 4.60 -1.37
CA MET A 395 24.81 5.97 -1.09
C MET A 395 24.51 6.40 0.36
N ALA A 396 23.35 6.02 0.89
CA ALA A 396 22.96 6.34 2.26
C ALA A 396 23.91 5.73 3.30
N GLY A 397 24.51 4.57 3.01
CA GLY A 397 25.47 3.91 3.89
C GLY A 397 26.71 4.77 4.21
N GLY A 398 27.41 5.26 3.19
CA GLY A 398 28.63 6.07 3.39
C GLY A 398 28.35 7.44 4.02
N ILE A 399 27.20 8.06 3.71
CA ILE A 399 26.75 9.30 4.37
C ILE A 399 26.43 9.04 5.84
N SER A 400 25.74 7.94 6.15
CA SER A 400 25.44 7.53 7.52
C SER A 400 26.72 7.31 8.32
N GLN A 401 27.71 6.61 7.74
CA GLN A 401 29.02 6.40 8.35
C GLN A 401 29.73 7.70 8.70
N ALA A 402 29.72 8.67 7.78
CA ALA A 402 30.30 9.98 7.99
C ALA A 402 29.66 10.70 9.20
N LEU A 403 28.33 10.73 9.25
CA LEU A 403 27.59 11.42 10.31
C LEU A 403 27.79 10.74 11.67
N VAL A 404 27.68 9.42 11.75
CA VAL A 404 27.79 8.70 13.02
C VAL A 404 29.20 8.81 13.60
N THR A 405 30.24 8.74 12.77
CA THR A 405 31.63 8.87 13.25
C THR A 405 31.89 10.25 13.88
N THR A 406 31.26 11.31 13.36
CA THR A 406 31.32 12.65 13.96
C THR A 406 30.64 12.69 15.32
N VAL A 407 29.46 12.08 15.41
CA VAL A 407 28.71 11.98 16.67
C VAL A 407 29.53 11.22 17.71
N CYS A 408 30.17 10.10 17.37
CA CYS A 408 31.07 9.36 18.25
C CYS A 408 32.21 10.26 18.78
N GLY A 409 32.82 11.06 17.90
CA GLY A 409 33.86 12.01 18.28
C GLY A 409 33.39 13.01 19.34
N LEU A 410 32.20 13.59 19.17
CA LEU A 410 31.62 14.54 20.11
C LEU A 410 31.18 13.89 21.43
N VAL A 411 30.56 12.71 21.35
CA VAL A 411 30.12 11.91 22.52
C VAL A 411 31.30 11.55 23.41
N VAL A 412 32.49 11.31 22.84
CA VAL A 412 33.72 11.09 23.61
C VAL A 412 34.33 12.41 24.08
N ALA A 413 34.45 13.41 23.22
CA ALA A 413 35.17 14.64 23.53
C ALA A 413 34.54 15.42 24.69
N ILE A 414 33.22 15.64 24.65
CA ILE A 414 32.52 16.51 25.61
C ILE A 414 32.68 16.00 27.04
N PRO A 415 32.38 14.72 27.37
CA PRO A 415 32.59 14.20 28.72
C PRO A 415 34.07 14.23 29.15
N ILE A 416 35.00 13.92 28.26
CA ILE A 416 36.43 13.89 28.60
C ILE A 416 36.96 15.30 28.90
N VAL A 417 36.53 16.35 28.18
CA VAL A 417 36.88 17.75 28.53
C VAL A 417 36.41 18.07 29.96
N LEU A 418 35.18 17.71 30.31
CA LEU A 418 34.61 17.99 31.63
C LEU A 418 35.38 17.25 32.73
N LEU A 419 35.68 15.97 32.52
CA LEU A 419 36.44 15.17 33.49
C LEU A 419 37.89 15.64 33.62
N HIS A 420 38.55 15.99 32.51
CA HIS A 420 39.87 16.62 32.51
C HIS A 420 39.86 17.90 33.33
N THR A 421 38.88 18.78 33.08
CA THR A 421 38.77 20.08 33.77
C THR A 421 38.58 19.88 35.27
N ALA A 422 37.68 18.97 35.66
CA ALA A 422 37.44 18.66 37.06
C ALA A 422 38.70 18.11 37.77
N ALA A 423 39.44 17.21 37.11
CA ALA A 423 40.68 16.66 37.64
C ALA A 423 41.80 17.72 37.71
N ALA A 424 41.95 18.55 36.67
CA ALA A 424 42.94 19.63 36.61
C ALA A 424 42.70 20.70 37.68
N SER A 425 41.45 21.13 37.88
CA SER A 425 41.11 22.07 38.95
C SER A 425 41.44 21.51 40.34
N LYS A 426 41.24 20.21 40.56
CA LYS A 426 41.62 19.56 41.82
C LYS A 426 43.13 19.48 42.01
N ALA A 427 43.88 19.09 40.97
CA ALA A 427 45.34 19.04 41.02
C ALA A 427 45.92 20.43 41.35
N LYS A 428 45.46 21.47 40.63
CA LYS A 428 45.86 22.85 40.87
C LYS A 428 45.58 23.31 42.30
N ARG A 429 44.39 23.00 42.85
CA ARG A 429 44.08 23.34 44.24
C ARG A 429 45.01 22.67 45.26
N VAL A 430 45.46 21.44 44.97
CA VAL A 430 46.44 20.76 45.82
C VAL A 430 47.80 21.46 45.74
N GLU A 431 48.23 21.86 44.54
CA GLU A 431 49.47 22.63 44.32
C GLU A 431 49.44 23.97 45.06
N GLU A 432 48.34 24.72 44.95
CA GLU A 432 48.14 26.00 45.67
C GLU A 432 48.27 25.82 47.19
N ILE A 433 47.72 24.73 47.76
CA ILE A 433 47.88 24.44 49.20
C ILE A 433 49.35 24.12 49.55
N LEU A 434 50.08 23.41 48.68
CA LEU A 434 51.50 23.13 48.90
C LEU A 434 52.33 24.42 48.93
N GLU A 435 52.06 25.34 48.01
CA GLU A 435 52.72 26.64 47.92
C GLU A 435 52.39 27.52 49.13
N GLU A 436 51.11 27.63 49.50
CA GLU A 436 50.65 28.42 50.65
C GLU A 436 51.31 27.97 51.95
N GLN A 437 51.35 26.66 52.20
CA GLN A 437 51.95 26.11 53.42
C GLN A 437 53.48 26.25 53.44
N SER A 438 54.13 26.17 52.27
CA SER A 438 55.57 26.37 52.14
C SER A 438 55.95 27.83 52.39
N ALA A 439 55.23 28.78 51.78
CA ALA A 439 55.41 30.21 52.03
C ALA A 439 55.14 30.57 53.50
N GLY A 440 54.09 30.02 54.10
CA GLY A 440 53.78 30.21 55.53
C GLY A 440 54.79 29.60 56.49
N MET A 441 55.59 28.62 56.05
CA MET A 441 56.72 28.08 56.83
C MET A 441 57.94 28.99 56.74
N VAL A 442 58.26 29.51 55.54
CA VAL A 442 59.34 30.49 55.35
C VAL A 442 59.07 31.78 56.14
N ALA A 443 57.84 32.30 56.10
CA ALA A 443 57.46 33.48 56.86
C ALA A 443 57.66 33.30 58.38
N ARG A 444 57.25 32.15 58.95
CA ARG A 444 57.43 31.84 60.38
C ARG A 444 58.91 31.75 60.79
N GLN A 445 59.78 31.31 59.88
CA GLN A 445 61.22 31.23 60.13
C GLN A 445 61.91 32.61 60.04
N ILE A 446 61.37 33.54 59.24
CA ILE A 446 61.84 34.93 59.18
C ILE A 446 61.40 35.70 60.44
N GLU A 447 60.22 35.38 60.98
CA GLU A 447 59.67 36.03 62.19
C GLU A 447 60.26 35.51 63.52
N SER A 448 60.87 34.30 63.52
CA SER A 448 61.53 33.67 64.67
C SER A 448 63.00 34.02 64.78
#